data_AF-A0A7Y4X4M5-F1
#
_entry.id   AF-A0A7Y4X4M5-F1
#
_cell.length_a   1.000
_cell.length_b   1.000
_cell.length_c   1.000
_cell.angle_alpha   90.00
_cell.angle_beta   90.00
_cell.angle_gamma   90.00
#
_symmetry.space_group_name_H-M   'P 1'
#
loop_
_entity.id
_entity.type
_entity.pdbx_description
1 polymer ?
#
loop_
_entity_poly.entity_id
_entity_poly.type
_entity_poly.pdbx_seq_one_letter_code
_entity_poly.pdbx_strand_id
1 'polypeptide(L)'
;TQRLPNYMKGPADMVMEIVSPESIVRDRQRKFSAYQAAGVRVYWLFEPETEEISVFRLGLARKYRKIAPDKDGTVRSAVVPKFFVRPAWVWTDPPDEFAALRELDIRIE
;
A
#
# COMPACT_ATOMS: atom_id res chain seq x y z
N THR A 1 11.64 -4.86 12.86
CA THR A 1 12.49 -3.95 12.06
C THR A 1 13.24 -3.04 13.00
N GLN A 2 14.53 -2.83 12.78
CA GLN A 2 15.35 -1.95 13.63
C GLN A 2 15.59 -0.62 12.91
N ARG A 3 15.21 0.49 13.55
CA ARG A 3 15.53 1.83 13.06
C ARG A 3 16.99 2.14 13.43
N LEU A 4 17.79 2.48 12.43
CA LEU A 4 19.14 3.03 12.58
C LEU A 4 19.12 4.51 12.11
N PRO A 5 20.16 5.31 12.36
CA PRO A 5 20.11 6.76 12.12
C PRO A 5 19.64 7.15 10.72
N ASN A 6 20.09 6.40 9.69
CA ASN A 6 19.85 6.75 8.28
C ASN A 6 19.09 5.69 7.49
N TYR A 7 18.76 4.53 8.09
CA TYR A 7 18.06 3.46 7.38
C TYR A 7 17.36 2.49 8.35
N MET A 8 16.48 1.65 7.80
CA MET A 8 15.85 0.56 8.53
C MET A 8 16.54 -0.77 8.21
N LYS A 9 16.87 -1.53 9.25
CA LYS A 9 17.40 -2.89 9.14
C LYS A 9 16.26 -3.90 9.33
N GLY A 10 16.08 -4.75 8.33
CA GLY A 10 14.99 -5.72 8.25
C GLY A 10 13.81 -5.22 7.41
N PRO A 11 12.88 -6.10 7.02
CA PRO A 11 11.76 -5.73 6.16
C PRO A 11 10.80 -4.78 6.88
N ALA A 12 10.15 -3.89 6.13
CA ALA A 12 9.00 -3.16 6.66
C ALA A 12 7.80 -4.10 6.84
N ASP A 13 6.91 -3.77 7.76
CA ASP A 13 5.65 -4.50 7.91
C ASP A 13 4.71 -4.27 6.73
N MET A 14 4.73 -3.04 6.21
CA MET A 14 3.94 -2.60 5.07
C MET A 14 4.79 -1.68 4.18
N VAL A 15 4.61 -1.79 2.87
CA VAL A 15 5.13 -0.84 1.88
C VAL A 15 3.97 -0.39 1.02
N MET A 16 3.94 0.90 0.67
CA MET A 16 3.04 1.46 -0.33
C MET A 16 3.88 2.11 -1.42
N GLU A 17 3.58 1.80 -2.67
CA GLU A 17 4.25 2.35 -3.85
C GLU A 17 3.21 3.02 -4.75
N ILE A 18 3.50 4.24 -5.17
CA ILE A 18 2.74 4.95 -6.21
C ILE A 18 3.52 4.77 -7.51
N VAL A 19 2.91 4.12 -8.49
CA VAL A 19 3.53 3.87 -9.79
C VAL A 19 3.65 5.19 -10.55
N SER A 20 4.86 5.50 -11.00
CA SER A 20 5.10 6.61 -11.93
C SER A 20 5.10 6.09 -13.38
N PRO A 21 4.70 6.89 -14.37
CA PRO A 21 4.69 6.49 -15.79
C PRO A 21 6.04 5.96 -16.29
N GLU A 22 7.15 6.49 -15.75
CA GLU A 22 8.52 6.19 -16.14
C GLU A 22 9.07 4.89 -15.50
N SER A 23 8.34 4.28 -14.56
CA SER A 23 8.84 3.18 -13.71
C SER A 23 8.04 1.87 -13.80
N ILE A 24 7.10 1.75 -14.74
CA ILE A 24 6.15 0.62 -14.86
C ILE A 24 6.85 -0.75 -14.78
N VAL A 25 7.93 -0.98 -15.53
CA VAL A 25 8.66 -2.26 -15.53
C VAL A 25 9.42 -2.49 -14.22
N ARG A 26 9.97 -1.43 -13.62
CA ARG A 26 10.75 -1.50 -12.37
C ARG A 26 9.87 -1.76 -11.15
N ASP A 27 8.69 -1.15 -11.09
CA ASP A 27 7.81 -1.23 -9.92
C ASP A 27 6.93 -2.48 -9.93
N ARG A 28 6.41 -2.89 -11.10
CA ARG A 28 5.51 -4.07 -11.18
C ARG A 28 6.22 -5.40 -10.93
N GLN A 29 7.49 -5.55 -11.32
CA GLN A 29 8.19 -6.84 -11.21
C GLN A 29 9.36 -6.85 -10.22
N ARG A 30 10.25 -5.84 -10.26
CA ARG A 30 11.47 -5.87 -9.43
C ARG A 30 11.15 -5.57 -7.97
N LYS A 31 10.44 -4.48 -7.68
CA LYS A 31 10.06 -4.12 -6.30
C LYS A 31 9.13 -5.17 -5.67
N PHE A 32 8.10 -5.60 -6.38
CA PHE A 32 7.20 -6.68 -5.93
C PHE A 32 7.98 -7.93 -5.51
N SER A 33 8.85 -8.44 -6.38
CA SER A 33 9.65 -9.63 -6.10
C SER A 33 10.65 -9.41 -4.98
N ALA A 34 11.30 -8.23 -4.93
CA ALA A 34 12.25 -7.87 -3.89
C ALA A 34 11.60 -7.80 -2.50
N TYR A 35 10.43 -7.15 -2.39
CA TYR A 35 9.70 -7.05 -1.12
C TYR A 35 9.15 -8.41 -0.67
N GLN A 36 8.66 -9.23 -1.60
CA GLN A 36 8.25 -10.61 -1.30
C GLN A 36 9.43 -11.42 -0.74
N ALA A 37 10.59 -11.35 -1.41
CA ALA A 37 11.80 -12.06 -0.99
C ALA A 37 12.31 -11.55 0.36
N ALA A 38 12.28 -10.23 0.59
CA ALA A 38 12.66 -9.60 1.85
C ALA A 38 11.68 -9.91 3.01
N GLY A 39 10.45 -10.32 2.70
CA GLY A 39 9.46 -10.70 3.70
C GLY A 39 8.58 -9.55 4.21
N VAL A 40 8.38 -8.50 3.41
CA VAL A 40 7.38 -7.46 3.72
C VAL A 40 6.00 -8.11 3.81
N ARG A 41 5.23 -7.80 4.87
CA ARG A 41 3.99 -8.54 5.16
C ARG A 41 2.83 -8.10 4.28
N VAL A 42 2.75 -6.80 3.97
CA VAL A 42 1.71 -6.22 3.13
C VAL A 42 2.32 -5.24 2.12
N TYR A 43 1.96 -5.37 0.85
CA TYR A 43 2.43 -4.52 -0.23
C TYR A 43 1.23 -3.86 -0.92
N TRP A 44 1.20 -2.54 -0.96
CA TRP A 44 0.20 -1.75 -1.67
C TRP A 44 0.81 -1.14 -2.92
N LEU A 45 0.06 -1.18 -4.01
CA LEU A 45 0.41 -0.60 -5.29
C LEU A 45 -0.72 0.32 -5.72
N PHE A 46 -0.40 1.59 -5.92
CA PHE A 46 -1.29 2.62 -6.42
C PHE A 46 -0.92 2.91 -7.87
N GLU A 47 -1.86 2.77 -8.78
CA GLU A 47 -1.65 2.89 -10.22
C GLU A 47 -2.49 4.05 -10.78
N PRO A 48 -1.96 5.29 -10.82
CA PRO A 48 -2.72 6.47 -11.21
C PRO A 48 -3.34 6.37 -12.60
N GLU A 49 -2.59 5.82 -13.57
CA GLU A 49 -3.04 5.67 -14.96
C GLU A 49 -4.29 4.81 -15.13
N THR A 50 -4.51 3.85 -14.23
CA THR A 50 -5.66 2.94 -14.26
C THR A 50 -6.60 3.14 -13.09
N GLU A 51 -6.34 4.13 -12.23
CA GLU A 51 -7.07 4.39 -10.99
C GLU A 51 -7.26 3.11 -10.15
N GLU A 52 -6.22 2.27 -10.08
CA GLU A 52 -6.28 0.99 -9.37
C GLU A 52 -5.47 1.03 -8.08
N ILE A 53 -6.04 0.48 -6.99
CA ILE A 53 -5.31 0.17 -5.77
C ILE A 53 -5.25 -1.36 -5.62
N SER A 54 -4.07 -1.91 -5.76
CA SER A 54 -3.80 -3.34 -5.60
C SER A 54 -3.08 -3.60 -4.27
N VAL A 55 -3.58 -4.54 -3.47
CA VAL A 55 -2.94 -4.90 -2.19
C VAL A 55 -2.62 -6.37 -2.16
N PHE A 56 -1.44 -6.71 -1.67
CA PHE A 56 -0.93 -8.06 -1.59
C PHE A 56 -0.47 -8.39 -0.17
N ARG A 57 -0.81 -9.59 0.31
CA ARG A 57 -0.36 -10.10 1.61
C ARG A 57 0.59 -11.27 1.43
N LEU A 58 1.67 -11.29 2.21
CA LEU A 58 2.59 -12.43 2.25
C LEU A 58 1.94 -13.60 2.99
N GLY A 59 1.73 -14.71 2.28
CA GLY A 59 1.23 -15.95 2.85
C GLY A 59 2.34 -16.81 3.49
N LEU A 60 1.93 -17.87 4.18
CA LEU A 60 2.84 -18.85 4.80
C LEU A 60 3.83 -19.47 3.79
N ALA A 61 3.42 -19.62 2.53
CA ALA A 61 4.27 -20.11 1.44
C ALA A 61 5.30 -19.08 0.93
N ARG A 62 5.52 -17.96 1.64
CA ARG A 62 6.43 -16.86 1.24
C ARG A 62 6.10 -16.28 -0.14
N LYS A 63 4.83 -16.35 -0.52
CA LYS A 63 4.29 -15.79 -1.76
C LYS A 63 3.19 -14.79 -1.46
N TYR A 64 3.19 -13.71 -2.21
CA TYR A 64 2.15 -12.71 -2.19
C TYR A 64 0.86 -13.26 -2.79
N ARG A 65 -0.26 -12.88 -2.17
CA ARG A 65 -1.61 -13.10 -2.67
C ARG A 65 -2.35 -11.77 -2.68
N LYS A 66 -3.06 -11.48 -3.77
CA LYS A 66 -3.89 -10.27 -3.87
C LYS A 66 -5.02 -10.34 -2.84
N ILE A 67 -5.25 -9.25 -2.13
CA ILE A 67 -6.37 -9.05 -1.22
C ILE A 67 -7.51 -8.45 -2.06
N ALA A 68 -8.70 -9.05 -1.99
CA ALA A 68 -9.86 -8.47 -2.61
C ALA A 68 -10.34 -7.24 -1.81
N PRO A 69 -10.71 -6.14 -2.48
CA PRO A 69 -11.36 -5.02 -1.80
C PRO A 69 -12.74 -5.44 -1.24
N ASP A 70 -13.23 -4.66 -0.28
CA ASP A 70 -14.62 -4.72 0.20
C ASP A 70 -15.58 -4.27 -0.92
N LYS A 71 -16.91 -4.38 -0.69
CA LYS A 71 -17.95 -4.06 -1.68
C LYS A 71 -17.84 -2.66 -2.31
N ASP A 72 -17.32 -1.70 -1.55
CA ASP A 72 -17.17 -0.30 -1.98
C ASP A 72 -15.76 0.00 -2.53
N GLY A 73 -14.99 -1.03 -2.93
CA GLY A 73 -13.61 -0.86 -3.38
C GLY A 73 -12.61 -0.57 -2.26
N THR A 74 -13.07 -0.51 -1.01
CA THR A 74 -12.24 -0.18 0.16
C THR A 74 -11.24 -1.29 0.44
N VAL A 75 -9.97 -0.93 0.63
CA VAL A 75 -8.94 -1.90 1.02
C VAL A 75 -8.46 -1.59 2.44
N ARG A 76 -8.29 -2.63 3.25
CA ARG A 76 -7.93 -2.54 4.67
C ARG A 76 -6.54 -3.09 4.92
N SER A 77 -5.77 -2.43 5.78
CA SER A 77 -4.45 -2.96 6.16
C SER A 77 -4.59 -4.17 7.08
N ALA A 78 -3.82 -5.21 6.78
CA ALA A 78 -3.70 -6.38 7.64
C ALA A 78 -2.69 -6.21 8.78
N VAL A 79 -1.94 -5.09 8.80
CA VAL A 79 -0.82 -4.88 9.75
C VAL A 79 -0.87 -3.55 10.49
N VAL A 80 -1.63 -2.57 10.01
CA VAL A 80 -1.92 -1.32 10.71
C VAL A 80 -3.39 -1.33 11.12
N PRO A 81 -3.71 -1.49 12.41
CA PRO A 81 -5.09 -1.49 12.89
C PRO A 81 -5.84 -0.23 12.45
N LYS A 82 -7.12 -0.40 12.08
CA LYS A 82 -8.04 0.67 11.64
C LYS A 82 -7.62 1.43 10.38
N PHE A 83 -6.46 1.16 9.78
CA PHE A 83 -6.06 1.80 8.54
C PHE A 83 -6.76 1.16 7.33
N PHE A 84 -7.32 1.99 6.48
CA PHE A 84 -7.92 1.62 5.21
C PHE A 84 -7.81 2.75 4.20
N VAL A 85 -8.00 2.43 2.92
CA VAL A 85 -8.01 3.41 1.84
C VAL A 85 -9.22 3.14 0.96
N ARG A 86 -9.93 4.20 0.58
CA ARG A 86 -10.97 4.14 -0.45
C ARG A 86 -10.44 4.73 -1.75
N PRO A 87 -10.66 4.08 -2.90
CA PRO A 87 -10.34 4.64 -4.21
C PRO A 87 -10.94 6.02 -4.43
N ALA A 88 -12.17 6.26 -3.94
CA ALA A 88 -12.88 7.53 -4.10
C ALA A 88 -12.20 8.73 -3.44
N TRP A 89 -11.31 8.54 -2.46
CA TRP A 89 -10.52 9.64 -1.91
C TRP A 89 -9.30 9.94 -2.76
N VAL A 90 -8.73 8.91 -3.39
CA VAL A 90 -7.43 8.98 -4.06
C VAL A 90 -7.60 9.43 -5.51
N TRP A 91 -8.61 8.92 -6.20
CA TRP A 91 -8.83 9.12 -7.65
C TRP A 91 -9.78 10.27 -7.93
N THR A 92 -9.56 11.37 -7.23
CA THR A 92 -10.19 12.67 -7.46
C THR A 92 -9.09 13.69 -7.69
N ASP A 93 -9.37 14.77 -8.41
CA ASP A 93 -8.41 15.84 -8.68
C ASP A 93 -8.93 17.17 -8.10
N PRO A 94 -8.38 17.66 -6.97
CA PRO A 94 -7.35 17.02 -6.14
C PRO A 94 -7.90 15.84 -5.29
N PRO A 95 -7.04 14.95 -4.76
CA PRO A 95 -7.46 13.92 -3.82
C PRO A 95 -8.20 14.49 -2.60
N ASP A 96 -9.25 13.83 -2.12
CA ASP A 96 -10.05 14.25 -0.96
C ASP A 96 -9.37 13.83 0.36
N GLU A 97 -8.32 14.56 0.72
CA GLU A 97 -7.56 14.36 1.95
C GLU A 97 -8.43 14.56 3.20
N PHE A 98 -9.38 15.49 3.17
CA PHE A 98 -10.27 15.77 4.30
C PHE A 98 -11.24 14.63 4.59
N ALA A 99 -11.81 14.00 3.56
CA ALA A 99 -12.60 12.79 3.73
C ALA A 99 -11.77 11.65 4.29
N ALA A 100 -10.55 11.45 3.77
CA ALA A 100 -9.64 10.42 4.27
C ALA A 100 -9.31 10.62 5.75
N LEU A 101 -8.92 11.83 6.17
CA LEU A 101 -8.59 12.14 7.56
C LEU A 101 -9.79 11.95 8.50
N ARG A 102 -10.97 12.45 8.10
CA ARG A 102 -12.22 12.31 8.87
C ARG A 102 -12.61 10.84 9.06
N GLU A 103 -12.57 10.05 7.99
CA GLU A 103 -12.97 8.64 8.03
C GLU A 103 -11.93 7.73 8.71
N LEU A 104 -10.65 8.14 8.72
CA LEU A 104 -9.58 7.49 9.48
C LEU A 104 -9.52 7.92 10.96
N ASP A 105 -10.40 8.83 11.39
CA ASP A 105 -10.42 9.41 12.74
C ASP A 105 -9.07 10.08 13.11
N ILE A 106 -8.43 10.72 12.12
CA ILE A 106 -7.19 11.48 12.31
C ILE A 106 -7.55 12.94 12.56
N ARG A 107 -7.05 13.48 13.68
CA ARG A 107 -7.19 14.91 14.01
C ARG A 107 -5.96 15.66 13.55
N ILE A 108 -6.17 16.80 12.90
CA ILE A 108 -5.12 17.79 12.65
C ILE A 108 -5.24 18.85 13.72
N GLU A 109 -4.19 19.04 14.51
CA GLU A 109 -4.02 20.15 15.47
C GLU A 109 -3.20 21.27 14.84
#